data_AF-A0A852VN74-F1
#
_entry.id   AF-A0A852VN74-F1
#
_cell.length_a   1.000
_cell.length_b   1.000
_cell.length_c   1.000
_cell.angle_alpha   90.00
_cell.angle_beta   90.00
_cell.angle_gamma   90.00
#
_symmetry.space_group_name_H-M   'P 1'
#
loop_
_entity.id
_entity.type
_entity.pdbx_description
1 polymer ?
#
loop_
_entity_poly.entity_id
_entity_poly.type
_entity_poly.pdbx_seq_one_letter_code
_entity_poly.pdbx_strand_id
1 'polypeptide(L)'
;MERLVPARLPAGRRDEWRTYTSFMKKGRPPVHSWREMATAWIHDQVRREWLDDNPLVADESGIPRSGRSVSTLNYVETVNILVDLYWRLSTDHRILLAPAGSKMQTVGCFLVRSLHPDIHIEYPCPEGFAPEYSSGIGSRWQVDMGNLRGLTNALATIERREFLELSL
;
A
#
# COMPACT_ATOMS: atom_id res chain seq x y z
N MET A 1 0.83 -34.80 -1.99
CA MET A 1 -0.16 -33.83 -2.52
C MET A 1 -1.17 -33.56 -1.40
N GLU A 2 -0.74 -32.77 -0.41
CA GLU A 2 -1.52 -32.48 0.79
C GLU A 2 -2.32 -31.19 0.56
N ARG A 3 -3.64 -31.27 0.68
CA ARG A 3 -4.52 -30.11 0.56
C ARG A 3 -4.39 -29.28 1.84
N LEU A 4 -3.93 -28.04 1.71
CA LEU A 4 -4.04 -27.03 2.77
C LEU A 4 -5.53 -26.85 3.11
N VAL A 5 -5.92 -27.30 4.29
CA VAL A 5 -7.24 -27.04 4.87
C VAL A 5 -7.20 -25.63 5.45
N PRO A 6 -8.16 -24.74 5.13
CA PRO A 6 -8.18 -23.41 5.73
C PRO A 6 -8.44 -23.54 7.23
N ALA A 7 -7.58 -22.92 8.04
CA ALA A 7 -7.74 -22.87 9.48
C ALA A 7 -9.09 -22.22 9.81
N ARG A 8 -10.00 -22.98 10.43
CA ARG A 8 -11.22 -22.42 11.02
C ARG A 8 -10.81 -21.58 12.22
N LEU A 9 -10.87 -20.26 12.07
CA LEU A 9 -10.70 -19.33 13.17
C LEU A 9 -11.82 -19.56 14.21
N PRO A 10 -11.50 -19.55 15.52
CA PRO A 10 -12.47 -19.78 16.58
C PRO A 10 -13.54 -18.68 16.58
N ALA A 11 -14.81 -19.11 16.65
CA ALA A 11 -15.97 -18.25 16.73
C ALA A 11 -16.01 -17.55 18.10
N GLY A 12 -15.40 -16.36 18.20
CA GLY A 12 -15.43 -15.60 19.46
C GLY A 12 -14.64 -14.30 19.52
N ARG A 13 -13.79 -13.98 18.52
CA ARG A 13 -13.01 -12.72 18.49
C ARG A 13 -13.23 -11.93 17.21
N ARG A 14 -14.48 -11.71 16.79
CA ARG A 14 -14.75 -10.92 15.57
C ARG A 14 -14.67 -9.40 15.78
N ASP A 15 -14.73 -8.92 17.03
CA ASP A 15 -14.77 -7.48 17.31
C ASP A 15 -13.40 -6.85 17.58
N GLU A 16 -12.36 -7.63 17.91
CA GLU A 16 -11.02 -7.11 18.21
C GLU A 16 -10.16 -6.87 16.95
N TRP A 17 -10.58 -7.42 15.80
CA TRP A 17 -9.87 -7.30 14.51
C TRP A 17 -10.57 -6.35 13.54
N ARG A 18 -11.54 -5.54 14.02
CA ARG A 18 -12.26 -4.54 13.20
C ARG A 18 -11.37 -3.46 12.59
N THR A 19 -10.08 -3.47 12.89
CA THR A 19 -9.23 -2.29 12.80
C THR A 19 -7.99 -2.50 11.92
N TYR A 20 -8.14 -3.25 10.83
CA TYR A 20 -7.06 -3.46 9.85
C TYR A 20 -7.53 -2.96 8.49
N THR A 21 -7.31 -1.68 8.21
CA THR A 21 -7.39 -1.21 6.82
C THR A 21 -6.11 -1.65 6.13
N SER A 22 -6.18 -2.78 5.42
CA SER A 22 -5.13 -3.18 4.50
C SER A 22 -5.09 -2.17 3.36
N PHE A 23 -4.11 -1.27 3.38
CA PHE A 23 -3.92 -0.30 2.29
C PHE A 23 -3.28 -0.98 1.11
N MET A 24 -4.15 -1.65 0.39
CA MET A 24 -3.84 -2.44 -0.75
C MET A 24 -3.70 -1.54 -1.97
N LYS A 25 -2.54 -0.90 -2.06
CA LYS A 25 -2.25 0.05 -3.11
C LYS A 25 -1.99 -0.65 -4.42
N LYS A 26 -2.86 -0.38 -5.37
CA LYS A 26 -2.71 -0.85 -6.74
C LYS A 26 -1.72 0.05 -7.49
N GLY A 27 -0.53 -0.47 -7.77
CA GLY A 27 0.41 0.16 -8.69
C GLY A 27 -0.09 0.08 -10.13
N ARG A 28 -0.06 1.21 -10.85
CA ARG A 28 -0.24 1.28 -12.31
C ARG A 28 1.13 1.14 -12.99
N PRO A 29 1.51 -0.05 -13.49
CA PRO A 29 2.79 -0.22 -14.17
C PRO A 29 2.72 0.40 -15.58
N PRO A 30 3.82 1.02 -16.08
CA PRO A 30 3.86 1.59 -17.42
C PRO A 30 3.81 0.51 -18.53
N VAL A 31 4.23 -0.71 -18.20
CA VAL A 31 4.22 -1.89 -19.05
C VAL A 31 3.79 -3.07 -18.17
N HIS A 32 3.06 -4.05 -18.74
CA HIS A 32 2.57 -5.26 -18.04
C HIS A 32 1.28 -5.08 -17.21
N SER A 33 0.17 -4.76 -17.89
CA SER A 33 -1.19 -4.72 -17.31
C SER A 33 -1.62 -6.03 -16.63
N TRP A 34 -1.05 -7.18 -17.01
CA TRP A 34 -1.32 -8.45 -16.34
C TRP A 34 -0.93 -8.44 -14.86
N ARG A 35 0.11 -7.70 -14.46
CA ARG A 35 0.52 -7.57 -13.04
C ARG A 35 -0.55 -6.86 -12.25
N GLU A 36 -1.11 -5.82 -12.86
CA GLU A 36 -2.21 -5.06 -12.30
C GLU A 36 -3.45 -5.96 -12.07
N MET A 37 -3.74 -6.85 -13.03
CA MET A 37 -4.83 -7.82 -12.92
C MET A 37 -4.56 -8.91 -11.88
N ALA A 38 -3.35 -9.47 -11.85
CA ALA A 38 -2.96 -10.51 -10.90
C ALA A 38 -3.01 -9.99 -9.45
N THR A 39 -2.49 -8.78 -9.21
CA THR A 39 -2.60 -8.11 -7.91
C THR A 39 -4.06 -7.89 -7.54
N ALA A 40 -4.90 -7.39 -8.47
CA ALA A 40 -6.33 -7.23 -8.19
C ALA A 40 -7.03 -8.56 -7.86
N TRP A 41 -6.64 -9.66 -8.51
CA TRP A 41 -7.18 -10.99 -8.27
C TRP A 41 -6.78 -11.57 -6.91
N ILE A 42 -5.49 -11.52 -6.55
CA ILE A 42 -4.98 -11.97 -5.22
C ILE A 42 -5.74 -11.25 -4.09
N HIS A 43 -6.00 -9.99 -4.33
CA HIS A 43 -6.60 -9.06 -3.41
C HIS A 43 -8.13 -9.10 -3.37
N ASP A 44 -8.77 -9.83 -4.28
CA ASP A 44 -10.23 -9.82 -4.41
C ASP A 44 -10.94 -10.33 -3.16
N GLN A 45 -10.35 -11.32 -2.47
CA GLN A 45 -10.93 -11.87 -1.24
C GLN A 45 -10.96 -10.84 -0.11
N VAL A 46 -9.81 -10.21 0.18
CA VAL A 46 -9.70 -9.15 1.20
C VAL A 46 -10.58 -7.96 0.81
N ARG A 47 -10.62 -7.60 -0.48
CA ARG A 47 -11.48 -6.51 -0.98
C ARG A 47 -12.97 -6.77 -0.72
N ARG A 48 -13.46 -8.00 -0.91
CA ARG A 48 -14.87 -8.37 -0.66
C ARG A 48 -15.24 -8.30 0.82
N GLU A 49 -14.27 -8.47 1.71
CA GLU A 49 -14.46 -8.36 3.15
C GLU A 49 -14.62 -6.89 3.60
N TRP A 50 -14.04 -5.93 2.86
CA TRP A 50 -13.97 -4.51 3.21
C TRP A 50 -14.46 -3.59 2.07
N LEU A 51 -15.70 -3.79 1.60
CA LEU A 51 -16.27 -3.07 0.45
C LEU A 51 -16.43 -1.56 0.68
N ASP A 52 -16.70 -1.14 1.91
CA ASP A 52 -17.08 0.24 2.23
C ASP A 52 -15.90 1.23 2.15
N ASP A 53 -14.66 0.75 2.32
CA ASP A 53 -13.46 1.59 2.37
C ASP A 53 -12.53 1.40 1.15
N ASN A 54 -13.03 0.88 0.03
CA ASN A 54 -12.23 0.79 -1.19
C ASN A 54 -13.07 1.07 -2.44
N PRO A 55 -13.16 2.33 -2.91
CA PRO A 55 -14.03 2.69 -4.02
C PRO A 55 -13.65 1.89 -5.26
N LEU A 56 -14.65 1.45 -6.03
CA LEU A 56 -14.44 0.66 -7.23
C LEU A 56 -14.55 1.51 -8.48
N VAL A 57 -13.70 1.24 -9.45
CA VAL A 57 -13.83 1.72 -10.82
C VAL A 57 -14.09 0.51 -11.70
N ALA A 58 -15.23 0.53 -12.40
CA ALA A 58 -15.54 -0.46 -13.41
C ALA A 58 -14.67 -0.19 -14.66
N ASP A 59 -13.99 -1.23 -15.14
CA ASP A 59 -13.36 -1.21 -16.46
C ASP A 59 -14.20 -2.03 -17.46
N GLU A 60 -13.90 -1.89 -18.75
CA GLU A 60 -14.51 -2.67 -19.82
C GLU A 60 -14.19 -4.17 -19.73
N SER A 61 -13.27 -4.58 -18.84
CA SER A 61 -12.82 -5.96 -18.64
C SER A 61 -13.65 -6.73 -17.60
N GLY A 62 -14.56 -6.05 -16.89
CA GLY A 62 -15.45 -6.66 -15.90
C GLY A 62 -14.77 -7.04 -14.59
N ILE A 63 -13.50 -6.68 -14.36
CA ILE A 63 -12.78 -6.98 -13.12
C ILE A 63 -12.81 -5.75 -12.21
N PRO A 64 -13.43 -5.80 -11.01
CA PRO A 64 -13.48 -4.66 -10.10
C PRO A 64 -12.07 -4.19 -9.71
N ARG A 65 -11.75 -2.92 -9.99
CA ARG A 65 -10.48 -2.31 -9.62
C ARG A 65 -10.69 -1.29 -8.51
N SER A 66 -9.74 -1.21 -7.57
CA SER A 66 -9.70 -0.06 -6.66
C SER A 66 -9.53 1.23 -7.46
N GLY A 67 -10.35 2.24 -7.17
CA GLY A 67 -10.24 3.59 -7.69
C GLY A 67 -9.05 4.35 -7.10
N ARG A 68 -8.48 3.85 -5.98
CA ARG A 68 -7.26 4.39 -5.41
C ARG A 68 -6.05 3.73 -6.06
N SER A 69 -5.51 4.36 -7.10
CA SER A 69 -4.34 3.86 -7.81
C SER A 69 -3.24 4.89 -7.93
N VAL A 70 -1.99 4.45 -7.75
CA VAL A 70 -0.79 5.28 -7.85
C VAL A 70 0.19 4.68 -8.84
N SER A 71 1.06 5.53 -9.40
CA SER A 71 2.14 5.13 -10.28
C SER A 71 3.11 4.14 -9.61
N THR A 72 3.61 3.17 -10.37
CA THR A 72 4.71 2.31 -9.91
C THR A 72 6.08 2.98 -10.00
N LEU A 73 6.17 4.19 -10.55
CA LEU A 73 7.45 4.91 -10.74
C LEU A 73 7.52 6.20 -9.94
N ASN A 74 6.38 6.87 -9.74
CA ASN A 74 6.30 8.11 -8.98
C ASN A 74 5.93 7.84 -7.52
N TYR A 75 6.93 7.84 -6.65
CA TYR A 75 6.70 7.61 -5.22
C TYR A 75 5.90 8.73 -4.54
N VAL A 76 5.88 9.95 -5.11
CA VAL A 76 5.15 11.09 -4.53
C VAL A 76 3.64 10.83 -4.48
N GLU A 77 3.09 10.22 -5.54
CA GLU A 77 1.67 9.78 -5.54
C GLU A 77 1.39 8.78 -4.41
N THR A 78 2.36 7.93 -4.09
CA THR A 78 2.25 6.99 -2.98
C THR A 78 2.28 7.71 -1.63
N VAL A 79 3.14 8.71 -1.47
CA VAL A 79 3.19 9.50 -0.23
C VAL A 79 1.86 10.23 -0.01
N ASN A 80 1.42 11.02 -1.01
CA ASN A 80 0.22 11.85 -0.90
C ASN A 80 -1.00 11.04 -0.49
N ILE A 81 -1.28 9.92 -1.18
CA ILE A 81 -2.47 9.12 -0.86
C ILE A 81 -2.37 8.46 0.53
N LEU A 82 -1.17 8.14 1.03
CA LEU A 82 -1.06 7.52 2.36
C LEU A 82 -1.16 8.52 3.49
N VAL A 83 -0.62 9.72 3.31
CA VAL A 83 -0.80 10.81 4.27
C VAL A 83 -2.28 11.14 4.39
N ASP A 84 -2.98 11.31 3.25
CA ASP A 84 -4.42 11.51 3.21
C ASP A 84 -5.20 10.43 3.97
N LEU A 85 -4.86 9.16 3.70
CA LEU A 85 -5.53 8.04 4.35
C LEU A 85 -5.19 7.94 5.83
N TYR A 86 -3.94 8.25 6.21
CA TYR A 86 -3.54 8.29 7.60
C TYR A 86 -4.37 9.29 8.39
N TRP A 87 -4.50 10.52 7.92
CA TRP A 87 -5.27 11.54 8.63
C TRP A 87 -6.76 11.25 8.69
N ARG A 88 -7.31 10.56 7.69
CA ARG A 88 -8.72 10.15 7.70
C ARG A 88 -9.03 9.01 8.66
N LEU A 89 -8.06 8.11 8.91
CA LEU A 89 -8.32 6.82 9.55
C LEU A 89 -7.57 6.63 10.87
N SER A 90 -6.52 7.41 11.16
CA SER A 90 -5.69 7.21 12.36
C SER A 90 -6.40 7.48 13.69
N THR A 91 -7.57 8.12 13.67
CA THR A 91 -8.32 8.43 14.91
C THR A 91 -8.99 7.19 15.50
N ASP A 92 -9.49 6.30 14.63
CA ASP A 92 -10.28 5.13 14.98
C ASP A 92 -9.69 3.82 14.44
N HIS A 93 -8.67 3.90 13.57
CA HIS A 93 -8.01 2.74 12.97
C HIS A 93 -6.51 2.63 13.26
N ARG A 94 -6.05 1.38 13.44
CA ARG A 94 -4.65 1.02 13.33
C ARG A 94 -4.30 0.83 11.86
N ILE A 95 -3.23 1.47 11.43
CA ILE A 95 -2.83 1.47 10.03
C ILE A 95 -1.78 0.40 9.79
N LEU A 96 -2.11 -0.55 8.91
CA LEU A 96 -1.22 -1.62 8.49
C LEU A 96 -0.92 -1.51 6.99
N LEU A 97 0.36 -1.38 6.66
CA LEU A 97 0.83 -1.35 5.29
C LEU A 97 1.41 -2.70 4.90
N ALA A 98 0.85 -3.30 3.86
CA ALA A 98 1.41 -4.46 3.19
C ALA A 98 1.89 -4.08 1.79
N PRO A 99 3.14 -3.60 1.62
CA PRO A 99 3.60 -3.11 0.33
C PRO A 99 3.84 -4.27 -0.64
N ALA A 100 2.83 -4.62 -1.42
CA ALA A 100 2.90 -5.60 -2.52
C ALA A 100 3.22 -4.95 -3.89
N GLY A 101 3.74 -3.70 -3.87
CA GLY A 101 3.93 -2.86 -5.05
C GLY A 101 5.37 -2.81 -5.57
N SER A 102 5.66 -1.80 -6.39
CA SER A 102 7.00 -1.55 -6.92
C SER A 102 7.98 -1.05 -5.87
N LYS A 103 9.28 -1.06 -6.22
CA LYS A 103 10.33 -0.46 -5.39
C LYS A 103 10.05 1.02 -5.10
N MET A 104 9.56 1.79 -6.07
CA MET A 104 9.24 3.21 -5.86
C MET A 104 8.03 3.41 -4.94
N GLN A 105 7.03 2.53 -5.01
CA GLN A 105 5.94 2.56 -4.04
C GLN A 105 6.44 2.19 -2.63
N THR A 106 7.40 1.28 -2.53
CA THR A 106 8.04 0.94 -1.24
C THR A 106 8.78 2.15 -0.64
N VAL A 107 9.45 2.96 -1.46
CA VAL A 107 10.04 4.23 -1.02
C VAL A 107 8.96 5.17 -0.46
N GLY A 108 7.81 5.27 -1.13
CA GLY A 108 6.67 6.05 -0.63
C GLY A 108 6.15 5.56 0.72
N CYS A 109 6.01 4.23 0.89
CA CYS A 109 5.63 3.65 2.19
C CYS A 109 6.65 3.95 3.30
N PHE A 110 7.94 3.87 2.99
CA PHE A 110 9.01 4.19 3.93
C PHE A 110 8.94 5.65 4.40
N LEU A 111 8.72 6.60 3.48
CA LEU A 111 8.60 8.01 3.82
C LEU A 111 7.42 8.26 4.78
N VAL A 112 6.25 7.72 4.48
CA VAL A 112 5.05 7.87 5.33
C VAL A 112 5.28 7.22 6.70
N ARG A 113 5.87 6.01 6.74
CA ARG A 113 6.23 5.35 8.01
C ARG A 113 7.22 6.15 8.86
N SER A 114 8.05 6.98 8.22
CA SER A 114 8.96 7.88 8.91
C SER A 114 8.24 9.09 9.51
N LEU A 115 7.15 9.54 8.89
CA LEU A 115 6.28 10.61 9.39
C LEU A 115 5.36 10.12 10.52
N HIS A 116 4.88 8.88 10.41
CA HIS A 116 3.90 8.26 11.30
C HIS A 116 4.43 6.93 11.86
N PRO A 117 5.13 6.98 13.01
CA PRO A 117 5.81 5.80 13.53
C PRO A 117 4.91 4.69 14.07
N ASP A 118 3.62 4.95 14.22
CA ASP A 118 2.57 4.04 14.65
C ASP A 118 2.08 3.11 13.53
N ILE A 119 2.37 3.44 12.27
CA ILE A 119 2.07 2.58 11.12
C ILE A 119 2.82 1.24 11.25
N HIS A 120 2.12 0.12 11.10
CA HIS A 120 2.74 -1.20 11.01
C HIS A 120 3.08 -1.54 9.55
N ILE A 121 4.24 -2.15 9.28
CA ILE A 121 4.57 -2.69 7.96
C ILE A 121 4.64 -4.21 8.03
N GLU A 122 3.78 -4.89 7.27
CA GLU A 122 3.84 -6.33 7.04
C GLU A 122 4.35 -6.58 5.62
N TYR A 123 5.56 -7.10 5.49
CA TYR A 123 6.12 -7.43 4.19
C TYR A 123 6.10 -8.95 3.99
N PRO A 124 5.19 -9.50 3.16
CA PRO A 124 5.25 -10.92 2.82
C PRO A 124 6.54 -11.16 2.02
N CYS A 125 7.44 -11.97 2.57
CA CYS A 125 8.65 -12.36 1.87
C CYS A 125 8.29 -13.42 0.81
N PRO A 126 8.52 -13.16 -0.49
CA PRO A 126 8.28 -14.19 -1.50
C PRO A 126 9.29 -15.33 -1.32
N GLU A 127 8.82 -16.57 -1.38
CA GLU A 127 9.70 -17.77 -1.34
C GLU A 127 10.54 -17.91 -2.62
N GLY A 128 10.12 -17.26 -3.71
CA GLY A 128 10.84 -17.25 -4.97
C GLY A 128 10.14 -16.38 -6.01
N PHE A 129 10.79 -16.22 -7.16
CA PHE A 129 10.23 -15.53 -8.32
C PHE A 129 10.02 -16.53 -9.46
N ALA A 130 8.91 -16.38 -10.18
CA ALA A 130 8.68 -17.16 -11.39
C ALA A 130 9.76 -16.84 -12.46
N PRO A 131 10.18 -17.80 -13.31
CA PRO A 131 11.21 -17.57 -14.33
C PRO A 131 10.90 -16.39 -15.27
N GLU A 132 9.63 -16.10 -15.49
CA GLU A 132 9.13 -15.01 -16.34
C GLU A 132 9.26 -13.63 -15.68
N TYR A 133 9.64 -13.56 -14.40
CA TYR A 133 9.60 -12.33 -13.62
C TYR A 133 10.71 -11.33 -14.00
N SER A 134 11.91 -11.84 -14.30
CA SER A 134 13.04 -11.04 -14.77
C SER A 134 14.10 -11.88 -15.48
N SER A 135 14.49 -11.48 -16.69
CA SER A 135 15.66 -12.02 -17.39
C SER A 135 16.81 -11.02 -17.35
N GLY A 136 17.74 -11.20 -16.40
CA GLY A 136 18.93 -10.37 -16.26
C GLY A 136 18.75 -9.10 -15.42
N ILE A 137 19.75 -8.21 -15.49
CA ILE A 137 19.79 -6.95 -14.75
C ILE A 137 19.54 -5.81 -15.73
N GLY A 138 18.44 -5.06 -15.54
CA GLY A 138 18.16 -3.84 -16.30
C GLY A 138 19.02 -2.66 -15.85
N SER A 139 18.74 -1.47 -16.40
CA SER A 139 19.42 -0.23 -16.00
C SER A 139 19.36 0.00 -14.49
N ARG A 140 20.46 0.51 -13.92
CA ARG A 140 20.51 0.92 -12.52
C ARG A 140 19.83 2.27 -12.35
N TRP A 141 19.01 2.38 -11.33
CA TRP A 141 18.30 3.60 -10.97
C TRP A 141 18.77 4.02 -9.59
N GLN A 142 19.07 5.30 -9.43
CA GLN A 142 19.43 5.90 -8.15
C GLN A 142 18.43 7.00 -7.83
N VAL A 143 17.93 6.99 -6.59
CA VAL A 143 17.16 8.08 -6.04
C VAL A 143 18.08 8.83 -5.09
N ASP A 144 18.38 10.08 -5.42
CA ASP A 144 19.09 10.96 -4.49
C ASP A 144 18.09 11.57 -3.50
N MET A 145 18.24 11.21 -2.23
CA MET A 145 17.41 11.70 -1.13
C MET A 145 18.08 12.83 -0.35
N GLY A 146 19.31 13.20 -0.72
CA GLY A 146 20.12 14.20 -0.02
C GLY A 146 20.14 13.97 1.50
N ASN A 147 19.82 15.03 2.25
CA ASN A 147 19.63 14.93 3.70
C ASN A 147 18.23 14.36 4.04
N LEU A 148 18.12 13.04 4.09
CA LEU A 148 16.87 12.33 4.38
C LEU A 148 16.22 12.76 5.70
N ARG A 149 17.02 13.03 6.74
CA ARG A 149 16.51 13.54 8.03
C ARG A 149 15.92 14.93 7.87
N GLY A 150 16.61 15.81 7.16
CA GLY A 150 16.10 17.15 6.85
C GLY A 150 14.80 17.10 6.05
N LEU A 151 14.74 16.23 5.03
CA LEU A 151 13.57 16.01 4.21
C LEU A 151 12.36 15.53 5.05
N THR A 152 12.55 14.49 5.85
CA THR A 152 11.46 13.94 6.70
C THR A 152 10.96 14.94 7.73
N ASN A 153 11.84 15.72 8.35
CA ASN A 153 11.45 16.79 9.28
C ASN A 153 10.66 17.92 8.59
N ALA A 154 11.09 18.32 7.39
CA ALA A 154 10.40 19.34 6.60
C ALA A 154 9.00 18.86 6.19
N LEU A 155 8.89 17.61 5.72
CA LEU A 155 7.61 16.98 5.37
C LEU A 155 6.67 16.92 6.58
N ALA A 156 7.15 16.45 7.74
CA ALA A 156 6.34 16.39 8.96
C ALA A 156 5.83 17.77 9.40
N THR A 157 6.59 18.83 9.16
CA THR A 157 6.20 20.21 9.50
C THR A 157 5.10 20.71 8.57
N ILE A 158 5.26 20.49 7.27
CA ILE A 158 4.27 20.89 6.25
C ILE A 158 2.95 20.15 6.47
N GLU A 159 3.03 18.84 6.68
CA GLU A 159 1.89 17.96 6.89
C GLU A 159 1.10 18.34 8.14
N ARG A 160 1.77 18.54 9.29
CA ARG A 160 1.09 18.98 10.52
C ARG A 160 0.41 20.33 10.33
N ARG A 161 1.02 21.26 9.59
CA ARG A 161 0.40 22.55 9.31
C ARG A 161 -0.87 22.38 8.46
N GLU A 162 -0.84 21.48 7.49
CA GLU A 162 -1.96 21.20 6.58
C GLU A 162 -3.14 20.52 7.30
N PHE A 163 -2.86 19.52 8.15
CA PHE A 163 -3.92 18.71 8.77
C PHE A 163 -4.31 19.12 10.19
N LEU A 164 -3.46 19.86 10.92
CA LEU A 164 -3.74 20.30 12.30
C LEU A 164 -3.95 21.82 12.43
N GLU A 165 -3.91 22.57 11.32
CA GLU A 165 -4.08 24.04 11.29
C GLU A 165 -3.20 24.80 12.32
N LEU A 166 -2.04 24.23 12.68
CA LEU A 166 -1.16 24.85 13.67
C LEU A 166 -0.53 26.12 13.07
N SER A 167 -1.05 27.28 13.45
CA SER A 167 -0.41 28.57 13.27
C SER A 167 0.70 28.73 14.32
N LEU A 168 1.96 28.89 13.88
CA LEU A 168 3.05 29.41 14.72
C LEU A 168 3.09 30.93 14.64
#